data_AF-W1YFQ3-F1
#
_entry.id   AF-W1YFQ3-F1
#
_cell.length_a   1.000
_cell.length_b   1.000
_cell.length_c   1.000
_cell.angle_alpha   90.00
_cell.angle_beta   90.00
_cell.angle_gamma   90.00
#
_symmetry.space_group_name_H-M   'P 1'
#
loop_
_entity.id
_entity.type
_entity.pdbx_description
1 polymer ?
#
loop_
_entity_poly.entity_id
_entity_poly.type
_entity_poly.pdbx_seq_one_letter_code
_entity_poly.pdbx_strand_id
1 'polypeptide(L)'
;DGKLKVQLAQNINLTPAGSLTIGDTKITDGGLVINNGPSVTKDGINAGNKQITNVQDGVNDTDAVNVRQLKEAKTNLTDGQNTKVTGDGS
;
A
#
# COMPACT_ATOMS: atom_id res chain seq x y z
N ASP A 1 -52.59 -10.85 -11.68
CA ASP A 1 -51.62 -10.67 -10.58
C ASP A 1 -50.34 -10.02 -11.09
N GLY A 2 -50.13 -8.74 -10.81
CA GLY A 2 -48.93 -8.00 -11.23
C GLY A 2 -47.76 -8.27 -10.28
N LYS A 3 -46.71 -8.95 -10.74
CA LYS A 3 -45.48 -9.14 -9.96
C LYS A 3 -44.52 -7.99 -10.20
N LEU A 4 -44.13 -7.29 -9.13
CA LEU A 4 -43.01 -6.35 -9.18
C LEU A 4 -41.70 -7.16 -9.15
N LYS A 5 -40.79 -6.89 -10.11
CA LYS A 5 -39.44 -7.46 -10.11
C LYS A 5 -38.46 -6.42 -9.61
N VAL A 6 -37.93 -6.64 -8.41
CA VAL A 6 -36.85 -5.82 -7.82
C VAL A 6 -35.54 -6.57 -8.01
N GLN A 7 -34.54 -5.91 -8.58
CA GLN A 7 -33.19 -6.46 -8.79
C GLN A 7 -32.17 -5.33 -8.63
N LEU A 8 -30.99 -5.65 -8.10
CA LEU A 8 -29.87 -4.71 -8.12
C LEU A 8 -29.36 -4.53 -9.54
N ALA A 9 -28.92 -3.32 -9.86
CA ALA A 9 -28.19 -3.08 -11.10
C ALA A 9 -26.83 -3.79 -11.05
N GLN A 10 -26.35 -4.28 -12.21
CA GLN A 10 -25.01 -4.87 -12.32
C GLN A 10 -23.91 -3.85 -11.98
N ASN A 11 -24.12 -2.59 -12.39
CA ASN A 11 -23.27 -1.45 -12.08
C ASN A 11 -24.06 -0.45 -11.26
N ILE A 12 -23.54 -0.05 -10.11
CA ILE A 12 -24.20 0.89 -9.20
C ILE A 12 -23.35 2.16 -9.15
N ASN A 13 -23.90 3.27 -9.64
CA ASN A 13 -23.30 4.60 -9.46
C ASN A 13 -24.00 5.28 -8.27
N LEU A 14 -23.26 5.48 -7.18
CA LEU A 14 -23.78 6.11 -5.97
C LEU A 14 -23.72 7.65 -6.00
N THR A 15 -23.21 8.24 -7.10
CA THR A 15 -22.90 9.67 -7.25
C THR A 15 -21.80 10.15 -6.28
N PRO A 16 -21.27 11.38 -6.42
CA PRO A 16 -20.28 11.90 -5.48
C PRO A 16 -20.78 12.00 -4.02
N ALA A 17 -22.10 12.07 -3.81
CA ALA A 17 -22.71 12.15 -2.48
C ALA A 17 -22.93 10.77 -1.83
N GLY A 18 -22.83 9.68 -2.58
CA GLY A 18 -23.09 8.35 -2.06
C GLY A 18 -21.86 7.69 -1.44
N SER A 19 -22.11 6.61 -0.69
CA SER A 19 -21.05 5.85 -0.02
C SER A 19 -21.45 4.40 0.22
N LEU A 20 -20.47 3.53 0.36
CA LEU A 20 -20.63 2.17 0.90
C LEU A 20 -19.87 2.08 2.22
N THR A 21 -20.54 1.62 3.28
CA THR A 21 -19.94 1.39 4.60
C THR A 21 -20.11 -0.07 4.99
N ILE A 22 -19.03 -0.72 5.39
CA ILE A 22 -19.01 -2.11 5.87
C ILE A 22 -18.10 -2.16 7.09
N GLY A 23 -18.69 -2.22 8.29
CA GLY A 23 -17.94 -2.08 9.54
C GLY A 23 -17.14 -0.77 9.55
N ASP A 24 -15.84 -0.85 9.80
CA ASP A 24 -14.91 0.29 9.79
C ASP A 24 -14.48 0.75 8.38
N THR A 25 -14.85 0.01 7.33
CA THR A 25 -14.48 0.36 5.95
C THR A 25 -15.53 1.30 5.34
N LYS A 26 -15.07 2.39 4.74
CA LYS A 26 -15.90 3.34 4.00
C LYS A 26 -15.32 3.60 2.61
N ILE A 27 -16.16 3.48 1.59
CA ILE A 27 -15.86 3.87 0.20
C ILE A 27 -16.73 5.07 -0.15
N THR A 28 -16.10 6.14 -0.61
CA THR A 28 -16.75 7.40 -1.01
C THR A 28 -16.12 7.92 -2.30
N ASP A 29 -16.58 9.06 -2.80
CA ASP A 29 -15.86 9.77 -3.87
C ASP A 29 -14.40 10.09 -3.51
N GLY A 30 -14.07 10.24 -2.22
CA GLY A 30 -12.71 10.46 -1.75
C GLY A 30 -11.77 9.24 -1.83
N GLY A 31 -12.31 8.03 -2.00
CA GLY A 31 -11.56 6.77 -2.02
C GLY A 31 -12.03 5.76 -0.97
N LEU A 32 -11.12 4.85 -0.58
CA LEU A 32 -11.33 3.79 0.41
C LEU A 32 -10.58 4.14 1.70
N VAL A 33 -11.30 4.11 2.83
CA VAL A 33 -10.74 4.35 4.16
C VAL A 33 -11.16 3.23 5.09
N ILE A 34 -10.21 2.69 5.85
CA ILE A 34 -10.49 1.85 7.02
C ILE A 34 -10.23 2.70 8.26
N ASN A 35 -11.25 2.92 9.08
CA ASN A 35 -11.09 3.71 10.30
C ASN A 35 -10.00 3.11 11.21
N ASN A 36 -9.09 3.94 11.73
CA ASN A 36 -7.89 3.51 12.47
C ASN A 36 -6.98 2.52 11.70
N GLY A 37 -7.02 2.54 10.38
CA GLY A 37 -6.30 1.62 9.51
C GLY A 37 -5.75 2.28 8.24
N PRO A 38 -5.42 1.46 7.22
CA PRO A 38 -4.96 1.96 5.93
C PRO A 38 -6.03 2.71 5.15
N SER A 39 -5.60 3.54 4.20
CA SER A 39 -6.48 4.24 3.26
C SER A 39 -5.85 4.37 1.87
N VAL A 40 -6.69 4.40 0.85
CA VAL A 40 -6.35 4.71 -0.55
C VAL A 40 -7.26 5.85 -1.00
N THR A 41 -6.69 7.01 -1.27
CA THR A 41 -7.42 8.24 -1.59
C THR A 41 -6.85 8.91 -2.83
N LYS A 42 -7.47 10.01 -3.28
CA LYS A 42 -6.94 10.82 -4.38
C LYS A 42 -5.53 11.38 -4.11
N ASP A 43 -5.16 11.54 -2.84
CA ASP A 43 -3.85 12.05 -2.42
C ASP A 43 -2.78 10.94 -2.32
N GLY A 44 -3.17 9.68 -2.49
CA GLY A 44 -2.27 8.52 -2.44
C GLY A 44 -2.68 7.48 -1.40
N ILE A 45 -1.69 6.70 -0.97
CA ILE A 45 -1.85 5.54 -0.07
C ILE A 45 -1.22 5.84 1.29
N ASN A 46 -1.98 5.57 2.36
CA ASN A 46 -1.47 5.57 3.73
C ASN A 46 -1.60 4.15 4.31
N ALA A 47 -0.50 3.57 4.78
CA ALA A 47 -0.47 2.22 5.37
C ALA A 47 -1.00 2.16 6.82
N GLY A 48 -1.34 3.28 7.44
CA GLY A 48 -1.93 3.34 8.78
C GLY A 48 -1.00 2.76 9.86
N ASN A 49 0.30 3.09 9.79
CA ASN A 49 1.35 2.57 10.67
C ASN A 49 1.44 1.02 10.69
N LYS A 50 1.02 0.35 9.61
CA LYS A 50 1.17 -1.09 9.44
C LYS A 50 2.24 -1.42 8.41
N GLN A 51 2.78 -2.62 8.49
CA GLN A 51 3.67 -3.16 7.47
C GLN A 51 2.90 -3.42 6.17
N ILE A 52 3.52 -3.13 5.04
CA ILE A 52 3.06 -3.58 3.72
C ILE A 52 3.85 -4.85 3.41
N THR A 53 3.17 -6.00 3.42
CA THR A 53 3.78 -7.31 3.19
C THR A 53 3.54 -7.79 1.75
N ASN A 54 4.28 -8.83 1.32
CA ASN A 54 4.20 -9.40 -0.03
C ASN A 54 4.52 -8.41 -1.16
N VAL A 55 5.42 -7.46 -0.89
CA VAL A 55 5.98 -6.56 -1.91
C VAL A 55 7.06 -7.31 -2.67
N GLN A 56 6.80 -7.61 -3.94
CA GLN A 56 7.79 -8.16 -4.85
C GLN A 56 8.95 -7.16 -5.05
N ASP A 57 10.11 -7.65 -5.43
CA ASP A 57 11.24 -6.80 -5.79
C ASP A 57 10.87 -5.77 -6.85
N GLY A 58 11.21 -4.52 -6.57
CA GLY A 58 11.13 -3.46 -7.56
C GLY A 58 12.18 -3.64 -8.66
N VAL A 59 11.78 -3.45 -9.91
CA VAL A 59 12.65 -3.57 -11.09
C VAL A 59 12.84 -2.22 -11.75
N ASN A 60 11.80 -1.38 -11.76
CA ASN A 60 11.81 -0.04 -12.35
C ASN A 60 12.07 1.03 -11.28
N ASP A 61 12.50 2.22 -11.71
CA ASP A 61 12.84 3.35 -10.85
C ASP A 61 11.70 3.79 -9.91
N THR A 62 10.46 3.51 -10.27
CA THR A 62 9.25 3.89 -9.50
C THR A 62 8.63 2.75 -8.69
N ASP A 63 9.24 1.57 -8.69
CA ASP A 63 8.73 0.43 -7.93
C ASP A 63 9.10 0.57 -6.45
N ALA A 64 8.26 0.02 -5.57
CA ALA A 64 8.59 -0.06 -4.15
C ALA A 64 9.73 -1.05 -3.91
N VAL A 65 10.65 -0.68 -3.03
CA VAL A 65 11.76 -1.55 -2.59
C VAL A 65 11.33 -2.35 -1.36
N ASN A 66 11.56 -3.66 -1.37
CA ASN A 66 11.33 -4.49 -0.18
C ASN A 66 12.60 -4.63 0.69
N VAL A 67 12.44 -5.15 1.90
CA VAL A 67 13.55 -5.28 2.87
C VAL A 67 14.68 -6.20 2.39
N ARG A 68 14.39 -7.17 1.51
CA ARG A 68 15.44 -8.05 0.97
C ARG A 68 16.39 -7.26 0.07
N GLN A 69 15.86 -6.49 -0.86
CA GLN A 69 16.67 -5.62 -1.74
C GLN A 69 17.52 -4.63 -0.93
N LEU A 70 16.97 -4.06 0.15
CA LEU A 70 17.74 -3.19 1.06
C LEU A 70 18.89 -3.93 1.74
N LYS A 71 18.67 -5.17 2.21
CA LYS A 71 19.72 -6.00 2.83
C LYS A 71 20.82 -6.39 1.84
N GLU A 72 20.46 -6.67 0.58
CA GLU A 72 21.41 -6.99 -0.50
C GLU A 72 22.22 -5.78 -0.93
N ALA A 73 21.64 -4.58 -0.91
CA ALA A 73 22.34 -3.33 -1.19
C ALA A 73 23.33 -2.93 -0.07
N LYS A 74 23.28 -3.58 1.10
CA LYS A 74 24.22 -3.29 2.19
C LYS A 74 25.65 -3.60 1.75
N THR A 75 26.45 -2.54 1.62
CA THR A 75 27.87 -2.65 1.27
C THR A 75 28.68 -3.10 2.48
N ASN A 76 29.47 -4.15 2.33
CA ASN A 76 30.46 -4.56 3.33
C ASN A 76 31.79 -3.90 3.00
N LEU A 77 32.34 -3.12 3.94
CA LEU A 77 33.70 -2.58 3.81
C LEU A 77 34.69 -3.64 4.31
N THR A 78 35.68 -3.94 3.48
CA THR A 78 36.77 -4.87 3.81
C THR A 78 38.11 -4.12 3.76
N ASP A 79 39.07 -4.55 4.59
CA ASP A 79 40.44 -4.04 4.52
C ASP A 79 41.03 -4.20 3.10
N GLY A 80 41.78 -3.20 2.67
CA GLY A 80 42.53 -3.20 1.41
C GLY A 80 44.03 -3.05 1.70
N GLN A 81 44.87 -3.18 0.66
CA GLN A 81 46.33 -3.11 0.83
C GLN A 81 46.82 -1.83 1.54
N ASN A 82 46.13 -0.70 1.33
CA ASN A 82 46.49 0.61 1.88
C ASN A 82 45.42 1.21 2.81
N THR A 83 44.38 0.45 3.14
CA THR A 83 43.23 0.93 3.92
C THR A 83 42.89 -0.07 5.00
N LYS A 84 42.90 0.38 6.26
CA LYS A 84 42.44 -0.39 7.41
C LYS A 84 41.10 0.17 7.88
N VAL A 85 40.06 -0.65 7.83
CA VAL A 85 38.74 -0.37 8.36
C VAL A 85 38.78 -0.64 9.87
N THR A 86 38.59 0.40 10.68
CA THR A 86 38.71 0.32 12.16
C THR A 86 37.37 0.20 12.89
N GLY A 87 36.26 0.13 12.16
CA GLY A 87 34.92 -0.13 12.69
C GLY A 87 34.08 -0.92 11.67
N ASP A 88 33.21 -1.81 12.14
CA ASP A 88 32.46 -2.73 11.28
C ASP A 88 31.18 -2.13 10.65
N GLY A 89 31.00 -0.82 10.77
CA GLY A 89 29.88 -0.09 10.18
C GLY A 89 28.51 -0.58 10.63
N SER A 90 28.43 -1.25 11.79
CA SER A 90 27.19 -1.61 12.47
C SER A 90 26.69 -0.52 13.41
#